data_AF-A0A6L9QUD3-F1
#
_entry.id   AF-A0A6L9QUD3-F1
#
_cell.length_a   1.000
_cell.length_b   1.000
_cell.length_c   1.000
_cell.angle_alpha   90.00
_cell.angle_beta   90.00
_cell.angle_gamma   90.00
#
_symmetry.space_group_name_H-M   'P 1'
#
loop_
_entity.id
_entity.type
_entity.pdbx_description
1 polymer ?
#
loop_
_entity_poly.entity_id
_entity_poly.type
_entity_poly.pdbx_seq_one_letter_code
_entity_poly.pdbx_strand_id
1 'polypeptide(L)'
;MLLPEIDIPGEDCLNLNIWTPDPAAGGLPVLVFIHGGAFVAGSGSVHQYDGSAFACDGVVCVTINCRLGAEGFLHLGDGGANAGLLDQFAAFAWVQDNIAAFGGDPDRVTVAGESAGAMSVTTLLSMEQSRGLMARAIAQSGGALHTLPDELGRTVGRRLAERLGVEPTRAALALVEPAVLARAGRELAEDVQGTPDPIRWESLALTLTPFAPSIDGGCWPRIRSTRSGRVRAPRFRC
;
A
#
# COMPACT_ATOMS: atom_id res chain seq x y z
N MET A 1 6.93 14.37 -11.11
CA MET A 1 7.01 13.74 -9.78
C MET A 1 8.14 14.40 -8.98
N LEU A 2 7.96 14.69 -7.69
CA LEU A 2 8.94 15.40 -6.85
C LEU A 2 10.15 14.53 -6.44
N LEU A 3 10.01 13.20 -6.53
CA LEU A 3 11.05 12.23 -6.22
C LEU A 3 11.53 11.54 -7.50
N PRO A 4 12.82 11.14 -7.57
CA PRO A 4 13.34 10.39 -8.69
C PRO A 4 12.68 9.02 -8.78
N GLU A 5 12.44 8.55 -10.00
CA GLU A 5 12.06 7.17 -10.24
C GLU A 5 13.35 6.33 -10.28
N ILE A 6 13.46 5.38 -9.36
CA ILE A 6 14.60 4.47 -9.28
C ILE A 6 14.19 3.16 -9.94
N ASP A 7 14.79 2.87 -11.09
CA ASP A 7 14.64 1.61 -11.79
C ASP A 7 15.85 0.71 -11.50
N ILE A 8 15.60 -0.40 -10.81
CA ILE A 8 16.59 -1.43 -10.53
C ILE A 8 16.13 -2.67 -11.31
N PRO A 9 16.86 -3.08 -12.36
CA PRO A 9 16.45 -4.20 -13.20
C PRO A 9 16.30 -5.51 -12.40
N GLY A 10 15.18 -6.21 -12.59
CA GLY A 10 14.93 -7.52 -12.01
C GLY A 10 13.46 -7.74 -11.68
N GLU A 11 13.06 -9.00 -11.49
CA GLU A 11 11.70 -9.37 -11.07
C GLU A 11 11.56 -9.41 -9.53
N ASP A 12 12.67 -9.32 -8.79
CA ASP A 12 12.70 -9.36 -7.32
C ASP A 12 12.46 -7.98 -6.70
N CYS A 13 11.24 -7.47 -6.87
CA CYS A 13 10.84 -6.16 -6.35
C CYS A 13 10.28 -6.20 -4.92
N LEU A 14 10.09 -7.38 -4.33
CA LEU A 14 9.54 -7.55 -2.97
C LEU A 14 10.65 -7.63 -1.92
N ASN A 15 11.44 -6.56 -1.86
CA ASN A 15 12.59 -6.44 -0.96
C ASN A 15 12.39 -5.28 0.04
N LEU A 16 13.29 -5.23 1.03
CA LEU A 16 13.38 -4.16 2.01
C LEU A 16 14.84 -3.80 2.29
N ASN A 17 15.06 -2.57 2.74
CA ASN A 17 16.37 -2.08 3.17
C ASN A 17 16.36 -1.87 4.69
N ILE A 18 17.50 -2.09 5.35
CA ILE A 18 17.64 -1.90 6.80
C ILE A 18 18.87 -1.06 7.10
N TRP A 19 18.68 0.02 7.87
CA TRP A 19 19.74 0.78 8.51
C TRP A 19 19.63 0.56 10.01
N THR A 20 20.72 0.10 10.64
CA THR A 20 20.77 -0.16 12.09
C THR A 20 22.05 0.42 12.67
N PRO A 21 22.00 1.08 13.84
CA PRO A 21 23.20 1.59 14.51
C PRO A 21 24.12 0.46 14.98
N ASP A 22 23.53 -0.60 15.53
CA ASP A 22 24.22 -1.78 16.04
C ASP A 22 23.26 -2.97 16.07
N PRO A 23 23.46 -3.99 15.22
CA PRO A 23 22.67 -5.23 15.24
C PRO A 23 22.68 -5.96 16.59
N ALA A 24 23.69 -5.74 17.43
CA ALA A 24 23.86 -6.41 18.72
C ALA A 24 23.25 -5.64 19.91
N ALA A 25 22.86 -4.37 19.75
CA ALA A 25 22.36 -3.54 20.86
C ALA A 25 21.05 -4.09 21.45
N GLY A 26 20.15 -4.58 20.60
CA GLY A 26 18.82 -5.09 20.97
C GLY A 26 17.88 -4.01 21.51
N GLY A 27 16.57 -4.24 21.41
CA GLY A 27 15.57 -3.38 22.06
C GLY A 27 15.36 -2.00 21.40
N LEU A 28 15.95 -1.75 20.22
CA LEU A 28 15.88 -0.45 19.56
C LEU A 28 14.49 -0.18 18.95
N PRO A 29 13.99 1.07 18.98
CA PRO A 29 12.78 1.41 18.24
C PRO A 29 12.97 1.18 16.74
N VAL A 30 11.91 0.72 16.07
CA VAL A 30 11.92 0.41 14.63
C VAL A 30 10.98 1.36 13.90
N LEU A 31 11.47 1.99 12.84
CA LEU A 31 10.66 2.76 11.89
C LEU A 31 10.56 1.98 10.58
N VAL A 32 9.35 1.61 10.15
CA VAL A 32 9.10 1.01 8.84
C VAL A 32 8.41 2.03 7.96
N PHE A 33 9.06 2.43 6.86
CA PHE A 33 8.60 3.49 5.97
C PHE A 33 8.04 2.94 4.65
N ILE A 34 6.83 3.38 4.31
CA ILE A 34 6.13 3.09 3.06
C ILE A 34 6.17 4.33 2.16
N HIS A 35 6.75 4.19 0.97
CA HIS A 35 6.90 5.30 0.03
C HIS A 35 5.57 5.77 -0.58
N GLY A 36 5.55 7.03 -1.02
CA GLY A 36 4.46 7.60 -1.82
C GLY A 36 4.56 7.25 -3.31
N GLY A 37 3.89 8.02 -4.16
CA GLY A 37 3.93 7.84 -5.62
C GLY A 37 2.62 7.33 -6.24
N ALA A 38 1.49 7.72 -5.66
CA ALA A 38 0.14 7.48 -6.21
C ALA A 38 -0.17 6.00 -6.52
N PHE A 39 0.52 5.07 -5.84
CA PHE A 39 0.49 3.62 -6.07
C PHE A 39 0.92 3.16 -7.46
N VAL A 40 1.43 4.03 -8.33
CA VAL A 40 1.86 3.70 -9.70
C VAL A 40 3.36 3.92 -9.93
N ALA A 41 4.02 4.56 -8.98
CA ALA A 41 5.46 4.83 -8.97
C ALA A 41 5.99 4.87 -7.54
N GLY A 42 7.31 4.88 -7.40
CA GLY A 42 8.02 4.97 -6.13
C GLY A 42 8.88 3.74 -5.84
N SER A 43 9.80 3.90 -4.90
CA SER A 43 10.70 2.84 -4.46
C SER A 43 11.22 3.16 -3.06
N GLY A 44 11.38 2.14 -2.23
CA GLY A 44 12.05 2.21 -0.93
C GLY A 44 13.55 2.53 -1.03
N SER A 45 14.13 2.47 -2.23
CA SER A 45 15.54 2.78 -2.50
C SER A 45 15.78 4.23 -2.96
N VAL A 46 14.73 5.07 -2.99
CA VAL A 46 14.87 6.51 -3.28
C VAL A 46 15.75 7.16 -2.20
N HIS A 47 16.78 7.90 -2.62
CA HIS A 47 17.79 8.49 -1.71
C HIS A 47 17.21 9.37 -0.59
N GLN A 48 16.06 10.03 -0.85
CA GLN A 48 15.35 10.83 0.15
C GLN A 48 14.82 9.99 1.33
N TYR A 49 14.77 8.67 1.20
CA TYR A 49 14.35 7.73 2.23
C TYR A 49 15.52 6.99 2.89
N ASP A 50 16.77 7.42 2.66
CA ASP A 50 17.94 6.85 3.33
C ASP A 50 17.79 6.90 4.86
N GLY A 51 17.92 5.73 5.49
CA GLY A 51 17.70 5.55 6.92
C GLY A 51 18.89 5.89 7.82
N SER A 52 20.03 6.36 7.28
CA SER A 52 21.27 6.52 8.05
C SER A 52 21.13 7.55 9.16
N ALA A 53 20.40 8.65 8.94
CA ALA A 53 20.16 9.65 9.97
C ALA A 53 19.39 9.08 11.17
N PHE A 54 18.35 8.27 10.91
CA PHE A 54 17.62 7.56 11.96
C PHE A 54 18.50 6.54 12.70
N ALA A 55 19.35 5.82 11.97
CA ALA A 55 20.30 4.90 12.59
C ALA A 55 21.28 5.63 13.52
N CYS A 56 21.85 6.77 13.10
CA CYS A 56 22.69 7.60 13.95
C CYS A 56 22.01 8.05 15.25
N ASP A 57 20.69 8.25 15.21
CA ASP A 57 19.86 8.63 16.37
C ASP A 57 19.34 7.43 17.19
N GLY A 58 19.81 6.21 16.90
CA GLY A 58 19.46 5.01 17.67
C GLY A 58 18.16 4.32 17.24
N VAL A 59 17.72 4.52 16.00
CA VAL A 59 16.49 3.91 15.44
C VAL A 59 16.85 2.94 14.32
N VAL A 60 16.28 1.73 14.35
CA VAL A 60 16.36 0.82 13.19
C VAL A 60 15.38 1.31 12.14
N CYS A 61 15.89 1.77 11.00
CA CYS A 61 15.07 2.25 9.90
C CYS A 61 14.94 1.16 8.83
N VAL A 62 13.71 0.91 8.39
CA VAL A 62 13.36 -0.06 7.35
C VAL A 62 12.57 0.66 6.26
N THR A 63 12.96 0.52 5.00
CA THR A 63 12.11 0.90 3.86
C THR A 63 11.67 -0.35 3.12
N ILE A 64 10.43 -0.39 2.66
CA ILE A 64 9.85 -1.56 2.00
C ILE A 64 9.45 -1.23 0.56
N ASN A 65 9.50 -2.25 -0.31
CA ASN A 65 8.89 -2.21 -1.63
C ASN A 65 7.63 -3.08 -1.68
N CYS A 66 6.74 -2.76 -2.61
CA CYS A 66 5.52 -3.52 -2.89
C CYS A 66 5.18 -3.42 -4.37
N ARG A 67 4.34 -4.32 -4.88
CA ARG A 67 3.83 -4.18 -6.25
C ARG A 67 2.98 -2.91 -6.40
N LEU A 68 3.12 -2.26 -7.55
CA LEU A 68 2.47 -1.00 -7.90
C LEU A 68 1.55 -1.18 -9.11
N GLY A 69 0.75 -0.16 -9.42
CA GLY A 69 -0.12 -0.09 -10.59
C GLY A 69 -1.07 -1.28 -10.70
N ALA A 70 -1.19 -1.82 -11.91
CA ALA A 70 -2.01 -2.98 -12.17
C ALA A 70 -1.52 -4.23 -11.42
N GLU A 71 -0.20 -4.43 -11.30
CA GLU A 71 0.35 -5.59 -10.59
C GLU A 71 0.02 -5.58 -9.10
N GLY A 72 -0.04 -4.39 -8.50
CA GLY A 72 -0.36 -4.22 -7.08
C GLY A 72 -1.86 -4.12 -6.78
N PHE A 73 -2.64 -3.49 -7.65
CA PHE A 73 -3.99 -3.02 -7.29
C PHE A 73 -5.08 -3.34 -8.32
N LEU A 74 -4.81 -4.21 -9.30
CA LEU A 74 -5.84 -4.67 -10.23
C LEU A 74 -6.98 -5.39 -9.50
N HIS A 75 -8.19 -4.90 -9.72
CA HIS A 75 -9.42 -5.49 -9.19
C HIS A 75 -10.35 -5.88 -10.34
N LEU A 76 -10.73 -7.16 -10.40
CA LEU A 76 -11.60 -7.72 -11.43
C LEU A 76 -12.85 -8.38 -10.86
N GLY A 77 -13.08 -8.29 -9.54
CA GLY A 77 -14.20 -8.98 -8.89
C GLY A 77 -14.05 -10.49 -8.78
N ASP A 78 -12.84 -11.03 -9.03
CA ASP A 78 -12.51 -12.45 -9.01
C ASP A 78 -11.96 -12.93 -7.65
N GLY A 79 -12.07 -12.09 -6.61
CA GLY A 79 -11.52 -12.34 -5.28
C GLY A 79 -10.02 -12.00 -5.15
N GLY A 80 -9.37 -11.53 -6.23
CA GLY A 80 -8.01 -11.02 -6.20
C GLY A 80 -7.98 -9.49 -6.33
N ALA A 81 -7.64 -8.81 -5.24
CA ALA A 81 -7.32 -7.38 -5.24
C ALA A 81 -6.21 -7.12 -4.23
N ASN A 82 -5.70 -5.89 -4.20
CA ASN A 82 -4.83 -5.41 -3.12
C ASN A 82 -3.50 -6.17 -2.94
N ALA A 83 -2.96 -6.76 -4.02
CA ALA A 83 -1.67 -7.46 -3.98
C ALA A 83 -0.54 -6.61 -3.38
N GLY A 84 -0.43 -5.33 -3.76
CA GLY A 84 0.56 -4.40 -3.21
C GLY A 84 0.36 -4.11 -1.72
N LEU A 85 -0.89 -4.07 -1.24
CA LEU A 85 -1.18 -3.94 0.19
C LEU A 85 -0.81 -5.22 0.96
N LEU A 86 -1.06 -6.39 0.36
CA LEU A 86 -0.66 -7.68 0.92
C LEU A 86 0.86 -7.84 0.95
N ASP A 87 1.58 -7.30 -0.03
CA ASP A 87 3.04 -7.24 -0.02
C ASP A 87 3.54 -6.40 1.16
N GLN A 88 2.94 -5.23 1.39
CA GLN A 88 3.28 -4.40 2.56
C GLN A 88 3.01 -5.16 3.86
N PHE A 89 1.85 -5.82 3.97
CA PHE A 89 1.51 -6.66 5.13
C PHE A 89 2.54 -7.79 5.35
N ALA A 90 2.96 -8.46 4.28
CA ALA A 90 3.99 -9.50 4.35
C ALA A 90 5.35 -8.94 4.83
N ALA A 91 5.72 -7.73 4.39
CA ALA A 91 6.91 -7.06 4.89
C ALA A 91 6.82 -6.74 6.39
N PHE A 92 5.65 -6.35 6.91
CA PHE A 92 5.45 -6.17 8.35
C PHE A 92 5.55 -7.49 9.13
N ALA A 93 4.96 -8.57 8.61
CA ALA A 93 5.12 -9.89 9.22
C ALA A 93 6.61 -10.29 9.26
N TRP A 94 7.35 -10.05 8.18
CA TRP A 94 8.80 -10.27 8.16
C TRP A 94 9.53 -9.43 9.20
N VAL A 95 9.22 -8.13 9.33
CA VAL A 95 9.82 -7.25 10.35
C VAL A 95 9.54 -7.79 11.75
N GLN A 96 8.31 -8.19 12.05
CA GLN A 96 7.96 -8.79 13.34
C GLN A 96 8.79 -10.03 13.65
N ASP A 97 8.98 -10.91 12.67
CA ASP A 97 9.70 -12.17 12.86
C ASP A 97 11.23 -12.01 12.91
N ASN A 98 11.80 -10.96 12.29
CA ASN A 98 13.23 -10.89 12.01
C ASN A 98 13.96 -9.68 12.59
N ILE A 99 13.28 -8.57 12.92
CA ILE A 99 13.97 -7.30 13.21
C ILE A 99 14.85 -7.35 14.47
N ALA A 100 14.58 -8.28 15.39
CA ALA A 100 15.41 -8.55 16.55
C ALA A 100 16.86 -8.91 16.17
N ALA A 101 17.07 -9.61 15.05
CA ALA A 101 18.40 -9.93 14.54
C ALA A 101 19.18 -8.69 14.04
N PHE A 102 18.49 -7.56 13.86
CA PHE A 102 19.04 -6.28 13.43
C PHE A 102 19.04 -5.25 14.57
N GLY A 103 18.92 -5.71 15.82
CA GLY A 103 18.92 -4.88 17.03
C GLY A 103 17.57 -4.22 17.35
N GLY A 104 16.57 -4.39 16.49
CA GLY A 104 15.24 -3.81 16.66
C GLY A 104 14.38 -4.54 17.69
N ASP A 105 13.37 -3.86 18.21
CA ASP A 105 12.35 -4.43 19.07
C ASP A 105 11.02 -4.58 18.30
N PRO A 106 10.52 -5.82 18.08
CA PRO A 106 9.26 -6.05 17.36
C PRO A 106 8.04 -5.42 18.06
N ASP A 107 8.11 -5.19 19.37
CA ASP A 107 7.04 -4.53 20.15
C ASP A 107 7.11 -3.00 20.06
N ARG A 108 8.15 -2.43 19.42
CA ARG A 108 8.36 -0.99 19.27
C ARG A 108 8.39 -0.54 17.81
N VAL A 109 7.67 -1.24 16.94
CA VAL A 109 7.52 -0.90 15.53
C VAL A 109 6.58 0.29 15.34
N THR A 110 7.08 1.34 14.69
CA THR A 110 6.31 2.47 14.19
C THR A 110 6.24 2.39 12.68
N VAL A 111 5.04 2.33 12.12
CA VAL A 111 4.84 2.47 10.67
C VAL A 111 4.75 3.95 10.29
N ALA A 112 5.40 4.34 9.21
CA ALA A 112 5.31 5.68 8.64
C ALA A 112 5.11 5.63 7.13
N GLY A 113 4.50 6.67 6.57
CA GLY A 113 4.43 6.82 5.12
C GLY A 113 4.00 8.21 4.70
N GLU A 114 4.24 8.51 3.43
CA GLU A 114 3.90 9.79 2.79
C GLU A 114 2.98 9.56 1.58
N SER A 115 2.00 10.44 1.34
CA SER A 115 1.07 10.35 0.20
C SER A 115 0.39 8.98 0.12
N ALA A 116 0.55 8.23 -0.97
CA ALA A 116 0.06 6.85 -1.12
C ALA A 116 0.58 5.89 -0.03
N GLY A 117 1.79 6.13 0.49
CA GLY A 117 2.33 5.43 1.65
C GLY A 117 1.54 5.74 2.93
N ALA A 118 1.19 7.01 3.16
CA ALA A 118 0.31 7.40 4.28
C ALA A 118 -1.09 6.80 4.15
N MET A 119 -1.64 6.74 2.93
CA MET A 119 -2.91 6.04 2.65
C MET A 119 -2.79 4.56 3.01
N SER A 120 -1.69 3.91 2.62
CA SER A 120 -1.36 2.53 2.99
C SER A 120 -1.30 2.34 4.50
N VAL A 121 -0.63 3.24 5.24
CA VAL A 121 -0.59 3.20 6.71
C VAL A 121 -2.00 3.17 7.29
N THR A 122 -2.87 4.11 6.89
CA THR A 122 -4.23 4.18 7.43
C THR A 122 -5.12 2.98 7.02
N THR A 123 -4.85 2.43 5.83
CA THR A 123 -5.51 1.24 5.28
C THR A 123 -5.13 0.01 6.10
N LEU A 124 -3.83 -0.22 6.33
CA LEU A 124 -3.32 -1.33 7.13
C LEU A 124 -3.84 -1.29 8.56
N LEU A 125 -3.86 -0.12 9.22
CA LEU A 125 -4.40 0.03 10.58
C LEU A 125 -5.89 -0.33 10.70
N SER A 126 -6.61 -0.26 9.58
CA SER A 126 -8.04 -0.55 9.52
C SER A 126 -8.34 -2.00 9.16
N MET A 127 -7.33 -2.79 8.75
CA MET A 127 -7.45 -4.23 8.49
C MET A 127 -7.48 -5.03 9.80
N GLU A 128 -8.33 -6.05 9.87
CA GLU A 128 -8.45 -6.88 11.07
C GLU A 128 -7.17 -7.70 11.33
N GLN A 129 -6.54 -8.17 10.26
CA GLN A 129 -5.33 -8.98 10.27
C GLN A 129 -4.09 -8.19 10.75
N SER A 130 -4.10 -6.86 10.65
CA SER A 130 -2.99 -6.00 11.08
C SER A 130 -3.02 -5.65 12.56
N ARG A 131 -4.06 -6.07 13.28
CA ARG A 131 -4.23 -5.74 14.70
C ARG A 131 -3.08 -6.28 15.53
N GLY A 132 -2.31 -5.37 16.13
CA GLY A 132 -1.17 -5.71 16.99
C GLY A 132 0.18 -5.80 16.28
N LEU A 133 0.24 -5.67 14.95
CA LEU A 133 1.51 -5.71 14.20
C LEU A 133 2.31 -4.41 14.28
N MET A 134 1.70 -3.30 14.71
CA MET A 134 2.30 -1.97 14.75
C MET A 134 1.98 -1.32 16.09
N ALA A 135 3.00 -0.81 16.78
CA ALA A 135 2.82 -0.12 18.05
C ALA A 135 2.35 1.33 17.85
N ARG A 136 2.81 1.99 16.77
CA ARG A 136 2.54 3.40 16.46
C ARG A 136 2.45 3.61 14.95
N ALA A 137 1.86 4.74 14.55
CA ALA A 137 1.72 5.11 13.14
C ALA A 137 1.93 6.60 12.90
N ILE A 138 2.50 6.93 11.74
CA ILE A 138 2.70 8.29 11.22
C ILE A 138 2.17 8.33 9.78
N ALA A 139 1.23 9.23 9.51
CA ALA A 139 0.65 9.42 8.17
C ALA A 139 0.91 10.86 7.71
N GLN A 140 1.76 11.04 6.70
CA GLN A 140 2.15 12.35 6.18
C GLN A 140 1.45 12.61 4.84
N SER A 141 0.65 13.67 4.76
CA SER A 141 0.02 14.11 3.51
C SER A 141 -0.79 13.03 2.77
N GLY A 142 -1.41 12.11 3.51
CA GLY A 142 -2.36 11.11 2.98
C GLY A 142 -3.36 10.67 4.05
N GLY A 143 -4.55 10.27 3.63
CA GLY A 143 -5.64 9.87 4.52
C GLY A 143 -6.41 8.63 4.03
N ALA A 144 -7.26 8.08 4.89
CA ALA A 144 -7.99 6.83 4.61
C ALA A 144 -9.08 6.94 3.52
N LEU A 145 -9.41 8.17 3.06
CA LEU A 145 -10.49 8.42 2.10
C LEU A 145 -10.18 7.95 0.66
N HIS A 146 -9.05 7.28 0.45
CA HIS A 146 -8.55 6.88 -0.87
C HIS A 146 -8.62 5.37 -1.15
N THR A 147 -9.47 4.66 -0.41
CA THR A 147 -9.84 3.28 -0.77
C THR A 147 -10.95 3.31 -1.80
N LEU A 148 -10.79 2.61 -2.93
CA LEU A 148 -11.78 2.55 -3.99
C LEU A 148 -12.98 1.66 -3.59
N PRO A 149 -14.22 2.09 -3.83
CA PRO A 149 -15.37 1.19 -3.80
C PRO A 149 -15.18 0.01 -4.78
N ASP A 150 -15.75 -1.16 -4.45
CA ASP A 150 -15.68 -2.39 -5.25
C ASP A 150 -15.93 -2.14 -6.76
N GLU A 151 -17.06 -1.52 -7.09
CA GLU A 151 -17.45 -1.20 -8.48
C GLU A 151 -16.48 -0.26 -9.19
N LEU A 152 -15.87 0.67 -8.46
CA LEU A 152 -14.92 1.61 -9.05
C LEU A 152 -13.60 0.91 -9.37
N GLY A 153 -13.09 0.07 -8.44
CA GLY A 153 -11.90 -0.75 -8.69
C GLY A 153 -12.09 -1.69 -9.89
N ARG A 154 -13.25 -2.35 -10.01
CA ARG A 154 -13.61 -3.18 -11.17
C ARG A 154 -13.66 -2.37 -12.46
N THR A 155 -14.17 -1.14 -12.41
CA THR A 155 -14.22 -0.25 -13.56
C THR A 155 -12.82 0.11 -14.05
N VAL A 156 -11.86 0.36 -13.16
CA VAL A 156 -10.45 0.55 -13.55
C VAL A 156 -9.90 -0.69 -14.26
N GLY A 157 -10.14 -1.89 -13.71
CA GLY A 157 -9.72 -3.14 -14.33
C GLY A 157 -10.28 -3.34 -15.74
N ARG A 158 -11.57 -3.01 -15.95
CA ARG A 158 -12.18 -3.04 -17.30
C ARG A 158 -11.57 -2.02 -18.25
N ARG A 159 -11.34 -0.79 -17.81
CA ARG A 159 -10.72 0.26 -18.64
C ARG A 159 -9.29 -0.10 -19.06
N LEU A 160 -8.53 -0.75 -18.17
CA LEU A 160 -7.21 -1.26 -18.50
C LEU A 160 -7.28 -2.35 -19.58
N ALA A 161 -8.19 -3.31 -19.42
CA ALA A 161 -8.38 -4.39 -20.40
C ALA A 161 -8.85 -3.85 -21.77
N GLU A 162 -9.78 -2.89 -21.78
CA GLU A 162 -10.21 -2.17 -22.99
C GLU A 162 -9.03 -1.51 -23.71
N ARG A 163 -8.15 -0.82 -22.97
CA ARG A 163 -6.93 -0.19 -23.54
C ARG A 163 -5.99 -1.22 -24.16
N LEU A 164 -5.85 -2.38 -23.53
CA LEU A 164 -4.98 -3.46 -23.97
C LEU A 164 -5.59 -4.33 -25.07
N GLY A 165 -6.88 -4.14 -25.38
CA GLY A 165 -7.60 -4.95 -26.37
C GLY A 165 -7.78 -6.41 -25.94
N VAL A 166 -7.89 -6.67 -24.63
CA VAL A 166 -8.06 -8.01 -24.06
C VAL A 166 -9.33 -8.11 -23.22
N GLU A 167 -9.76 -9.33 -22.93
CA GLU A 167 -10.88 -9.57 -22.01
C GLU A 167 -10.54 -9.09 -20.58
N PRO A 168 -11.49 -8.52 -19.82
CA PRO A 168 -11.28 -8.04 -18.46
C PRO A 168 -11.24 -9.21 -17.46
N THR A 169 -10.34 -10.17 -17.67
CA THR A 169 -10.14 -11.34 -16.83
C THR A 169 -8.68 -11.45 -16.42
N ARG A 170 -8.42 -12.02 -15.24
CA ARG A 170 -7.05 -12.20 -14.76
C ARG A 170 -6.23 -13.08 -15.70
N ALA A 171 -6.85 -14.11 -16.27
CA ALA A 171 -6.21 -15.00 -17.22
C ALA A 171 -5.75 -14.26 -18.49
N ALA A 172 -6.58 -13.38 -19.06
CA ALA A 172 -6.21 -12.64 -20.25
C ALA A 172 -5.14 -11.58 -19.97
N LEU A 173 -5.27 -10.84 -18.85
CA LEU A 173 -4.29 -9.83 -18.46
C LEU A 173 -2.94 -10.44 -18.05
N ALA A 174 -2.91 -11.65 -17.51
CA ALA A 174 -1.67 -12.37 -17.18
C ALA A 174 -0.86 -12.81 -18.42
N LEU A 175 -1.46 -12.79 -19.62
CA LEU A 175 -0.76 -13.06 -20.88
C LEU A 175 -0.11 -11.80 -21.48
N VAL A 176 -0.42 -10.62 -20.95
CA VAL A 176 0.20 -9.35 -21.36
C VAL A 176 1.59 -9.28 -20.75
N GLU A 177 2.58 -8.88 -21.56
CA GLU A 177 3.95 -8.69 -21.09
C GLU A 177 3.98 -7.66 -19.92
N PRO A 178 4.71 -7.91 -18.83
CA PRO A 178 4.69 -7.07 -17.63
C PRO A 178 4.97 -5.58 -17.88
N ALA A 179 5.99 -5.23 -18.68
CA ALA A 179 6.29 -3.84 -18.98
C ALA A 179 5.18 -3.15 -19.80
N VAL A 180 4.50 -3.87 -20.70
CA VAL A 180 3.32 -3.38 -21.43
C VAL A 180 2.15 -3.16 -20.47
N LEU A 181 1.89 -4.10 -19.55
CA LEU A 181 0.83 -3.98 -18.55
C LEU A 181 1.10 -2.78 -17.62
N ALA A 182 2.31 -2.65 -17.12
CA ALA A 182 2.74 -1.56 -16.25
C ALA A 182 2.63 -0.20 -16.95
N ARG A 183 3.10 -0.09 -18.20
CA ARG A 183 2.97 1.13 -19.01
C ARG A 183 1.51 1.50 -19.25
N ALA A 184 0.68 0.55 -19.68
CA ALA A 184 -0.75 0.81 -19.93
C ALA A 184 -1.49 1.25 -18.66
N GLY A 185 -1.14 0.66 -17.50
CA GLY A 185 -1.65 1.09 -16.20
C GLY A 185 -1.22 2.52 -15.85
N ARG A 186 0.06 2.86 -16.04
CA ARG A 186 0.58 4.21 -15.81
C ARG A 186 -0.11 5.25 -16.69
N GLU A 187 -0.21 5.00 -17.99
CA GLU A 187 -0.88 5.90 -18.94
C GLU A 187 -2.38 6.08 -18.59
N LEU A 188 -3.07 5.01 -18.16
CA LEU A 188 -4.44 5.13 -17.67
C LEU A 188 -4.53 6.03 -16.43
N ALA A 189 -3.59 5.90 -15.51
CA ALA A 189 -3.53 6.75 -14.32
C ALA A 189 -3.26 8.21 -14.65
N GLU A 190 -2.30 8.46 -15.55
CA GLU A 190 -1.96 9.80 -16.04
C GLU A 190 -3.13 10.46 -16.77
N ASP A 191 -3.86 9.71 -17.60
CA ASP A 191 -5.03 10.21 -18.32
C ASP A 191 -6.17 10.62 -17.38
N VAL A 192 -6.43 9.82 -16.32
CA VAL A 192 -7.46 10.12 -15.32
C VAL A 192 -7.05 11.33 -14.47
N GLN A 193 -5.79 11.42 -14.04
CA GLN A 193 -5.29 12.51 -13.20
C GLN A 193 -5.10 13.83 -13.97
N GLY A 194 -4.54 13.77 -15.17
CA GLY A 194 -4.15 14.92 -15.98
C GLY A 194 -5.32 15.55 -16.73
N THR A 195 -6.39 14.79 -17.00
CA THR A 195 -7.60 15.29 -17.65
C THR A 195 -8.84 14.69 -16.99
N PRO A 196 -9.21 15.12 -15.76
CA PRO A 196 -10.36 14.62 -15.03
C PRO A 196 -11.65 15.18 -15.66
N ASP A 197 -12.05 14.60 -16.80
CA ASP A 197 -13.32 14.88 -17.47
C ASP A 197 -14.40 13.92 -16.97
N PRO A 198 -15.41 14.39 -16.21
CA PRO A 198 -16.48 13.54 -15.70
C PRO A 198 -17.38 12.95 -16.80
N ILE A 199 -17.36 13.50 -18.02
CA ILE A 199 -18.07 12.91 -19.17
C ILE A 199 -17.32 11.68 -19.68
N ARG A 200 -15.98 11.76 -19.74
CA ARG A 200 -15.12 10.67 -20.22
C ARG A 200 -14.86 9.59 -19.17
N TRP A 201 -14.63 10.01 -17.92
CA TRP A 201 -14.17 9.15 -16.84
C TRP A 201 -15.25 8.85 -15.79
N GLU A 202 -16.43 9.46 -15.89
CA GLU A 202 -17.53 9.24 -14.95
C GLU A 202 -17.06 9.41 -13.49
N SER A 203 -17.34 8.44 -12.62
CA SER A 203 -16.91 8.45 -11.21
C SER A 203 -15.38 8.29 -11.04
N LEU A 204 -14.64 7.86 -12.07
CA LEU A 204 -13.18 7.83 -12.01
C LEU A 204 -12.56 9.24 -12.04
N ALA A 205 -13.26 10.24 -12.58
CA ALA A 205 -12.79 11.63 -12.52
C ALA A 205 -12.67 12.15 -11.07
N LEU A 206 -13.33 11.49 -10.12
CA LEU A 206 -13.28 11.83 -8.70
C LEU A 206 -12.16 11.10 -7.95
N THR A 207 -11.50 10.11 -8.56
CA THR A 207 -10.35 9.45 -7.93
C THR A 207 -9.05 10.15 -8.29
N LEU A 208 -8.21 10.37 -7.29
CA LEU A 208 -6.84 10.84 -7.50
C LEU A 208 -5.89 9.71 -7.93
N THR A 209 -6.26 8.45 -7.71
CA THR A 209 -5.41 7.27 -7.93
C THR A 209 -6.27 6.09 -8.40
N PRO A 210 -6.35 5.78 -9.70
CA PRO A 210 -7.20 4.70 -10.20
C PRO A 210 -6.67 3.31 -9.84
N PHE A 211 -5.36 3.16 -9.64
CA PHE A 211 -4.79 2.00 -8.97
C PHE A 211 -4.57 2.39 -7.51
N ALA A 212 -5.33 1.78 -6.60
CA ALA A 212 -5.28 2.03 -5.16
C ALA A 212 -5.97 0.88 -4.41
N PRO A 213 -5.80 0.76 -3.08
CA PRO A 213 -6.54 -0.21 -2.29
C PRO A 213 -8.04 -0.17 -2.59
N SER A 214 -8.67 -1.33 -2.76
CA SER A 214 -10.09 -1.48 -3.07
C SER A 214 -10.83 -2.23 -1.96
N ILE A 215 -12.10 -1.90 -1.74
CA ILE A 215 -12.97 -2.65 -0.84
C ILE A 215 -13.41 -3.93 -1.55
N ASP A 216 -12.70 -5.04 -1.28
CA ASP A 216 -12.90 -6.36 -1.89
C ASP A 216 -13.71 -7.33 -1.02
N GLY A 217 -14.06 -6.92 0.20
CA GLY A 217 -14.77 -7.74 1.19
C GLY A 217 -13.91 -8.75 1.96
N GLY A 218 -12.59 -8.80 1.72
CA GLY A 218 -11.66 -9.75 2.35
C GLY A 218 -10.73 -9.13 3.40
N CYS A 219 -10.17 -7.94 3.13
CA CYS A 219 -9.17 -7.31 4.00
C CYS A 219 -9.76 -6.43 5.11
N TRP A 220 -11.03 -6.09 4.99
CA TRP A 220 -11.69 -5.08 5.83
C TRP A 220 -12.62 -5.72 6.85
N PRO A 221 -12.75 -5.14 8.07
CA PRO A 221 -13.79 -5.54 9.00
C PRO A 221 -15.15 -5.47 8.29
N ARG A 222 -15.94 -6.53 8.38
CA ARG A 222 -17.31 -6.49 7.84
C ARG A 222 -18.05 -5.36 8.55
N ILE A 223 -18.28 -4.24 7.85
CA ILE A 223 -19.13 -3.16 8.34
C ILE A 223 -20.52 -3.77 8.49
N ARG A 224 -20.86 -4.20 9.71
CA ARG A 224 -22.23 -4.54 10.05
C ARG A 224 -23.00 -3.24 9.89
N SER A 225 -23.86 -3.14 8.89
CA SER A 225 -24.73 -1.98 8.72
C SER A 225 -25.39 -1.72 10.07
N THR A 226 -25.05 -0.61 10.71
CA THR A 226 -25.68 -0.22 11.97
C THR A 226 -27.10 0.19 11.63
N ARG A 227 -28.04 -0.77 11.61
CA ARG A 227 -29.41 -0.45 11.95
C ARG A 227 -29.35 0.08 13.38
N SER A 228 -29.82 1.32 13.55
CA SER A 228 -29.81 2.07 14.80
C SER A 228 -30.27 1.21 15.98
N GLY A 229 -29.33 0.87 16.85
CA GLY A 229 -29.59 0.17 18.10
C GLY A 229 -28.60 0.66 19.14
N ARG A 230 -29.08 1.36 20.17
CA ARG A 230 -28.26 1.87 21.27
C ARG A 230 -27.47 0.72 21.89
N VAL A 231 -26.14 0.78 21.80
CA VAL A 231 -25.26 -0.09 22.59
C VAL A 231 -25.16 0.50 23.99
N ARG A 232 -25.70 -0.20 25.00
CA ARG A 232 -25.45 0.13 26.42
C ARG A 232 -24.02 -0.28 26.77
N ALA A 233 -23.28 0.63 27.40
CA ALA A 233 -21.95 0.36 27.94
C ALA A 233 -22.00 -0.80 28.97
N PRO A 234 -21.02 -1.72 28.97
CA PRO A 234 -20.92 -2.74 29.99
C PRO A 234 -20.53 -2.10 31.33
N ARG A 235 -21.31 -2.41 32.37
CA ARG A 235 -20.98 -2.09 33.76
C ARG A 235 -19.81 -2.98 34.18
N PHE A 236 -18.67 -2.38 34.51
CA PHE A 236 -17.65 -3.03 35.30
C PHE A 236 -18.21 -3.31 36.70
N ARG A 237 -18.18 -4.57 37.15
CA ARG A 237 -18.26 -4.90 38.57
C ARG A 237 -16.84 -5.13 39.06
N CYS A 238 -16.53 -4.55 40.23
CA CYS A 238 -15.33 -4.83 41.01
C CYS A 238 -15.19 -6.32 41.33
#